data_AF-A0A534BS49-F1
#
_entry.id   AF-A0A534BS49-F1
#
_cell.length_a   1.000
_cell.length_b   1.000
_cell.length_c   1.000
_cell.angle_alpha   90.00
_cell.angle_beta   90.00
_cell.angle_gamma   90.00
#
_symmetry.space_group_name_H-M   'P 1'
#
loop_
_entity.id
_entity.type
_entity.pdbx_description
1 polymer ?
#
loop_
_entity_poly.entity_id
_entity_poly.type
_entity_poly.pdbx_seq_one_letter_code
_entity_poly.pdbx_strand_id
1 'polypeptide(L)'
;RKRYERQGILVSEVALEQAEAECLADSESRALRRERNAQRRAQYDRDLVAQMTGEISRLFPGCPPKVAQTIAEHTARRGSGRVGRTAAGQSLEEEALTLAVVAHIRHCYTNYYELLMSGYERREARAEIHDEVDRVLDRWRNPP
;
A
#
# COMPACT_ATOMS: atom_id res chain seq x y z
N ARG A 1 -32.82 15.31 -59.34
CA ARG A 1 -32.56 14.31 -58.26
C ARG A 1 -31.89 15.05 -57.10
N LYS A 2 -32.38 14.80 -55.88
CA LYS A 2 -32.31 15.68 -54.69
C LYS A 2 -30.91 15.77 -54.05
N ARG A 3 -30.55 16.98 -53.63
CA ARG A 3 -29.41 17.32 -52.76
C ARG A 3 -29.69 16.87 -51.32
N TYR A 4 -28.63 16.56 -50.58
CA TYR A 4 -28.59 16.67 -49.12
C TYR A 4 -27.28 17.36 -48.72
N GLU A 5 -27.35 18.67 -48.54
CA GLU A 5 -26.35 19.48 -47.87
C GLU A 5 -26.51 19.25 -46.35
N ARG A 6 -25.43 18.89 -45.66
CA ARG A 6 -25.41 18.77 -44.19
C ARG A 6 -25.33 20.18 -43.60
N GLN A 7 -26.39 20.64 -42.95
CA GLN A 7 -26.35 21.86 -42.15
C GLN A 7 -25.55 21.60 -40.86
N GLY A 8 -24.45 22.34 -40.70
CA GLY A 8 -23.72 22.42 -39.44
C GLY A 8 -24.56 23.17 -38.41
N ILE A 9 -24.70 22.59 -37.22
CA ILE A 9 -25.36 23.22 -36.08
C ILE A 9 -24.45 24.36 -35.62
N LEU A 10 -24.86 25.61 -35.86
CA LEU A 10 -24.25 26.82 -35.28
C LEU A 10 -24.60 26.84 -33.78
N VAL A 11 -23.76 26.20 -32.97
CA VAL A 11 -23.74 26.44 -31.53
C VAL A 11 -23.22 27.88 -31.34
N SER A 12 -23.96 28.73 -30.63
CA SER A 12 -23.51 30.10 -30.36
C SER A 12 -22.24 30.08 -29.50
N GLU A 13 -21.26 30.92 -29.83
CA GLU A 13 -20.01 31.07 -29.05
C GLU A 13 -20.29 31.27 -27.55
N VAL A 14 -21.37 31.99 -27.21
CA VAL A 14 -21.82 32.21 -25.83
C VAL A 14 -22.20 30.92 -25.09
N ALA A 15 -22.81 29.94 -25.78
CA ALA A 15 -23.16 28.66 -25.17
C ALA A 15 -21.93 27.76 -24.97
N LEU A 16 -20.91 27.92 -25.82
CA LEU A 16 -19.62 27.23 -25.70
C LEU A 16 -18.80 27.81 -24.53
N GLU A 17 -18.73 29.13 -24.42
CA GLU A 17 -18.04 29.83 -23.32
C GLU A 17 -18.68 29.54 -21.95
N GLN A 18 -20.01 29.45 -21.85
CA GLN A 18 -20.69 29.07 -20.61
C GLN A 18 -20.42 27.62 -20.21
N ALA A 19 -20.42 26.69 -21.17
CA ALA A 19 -20.11 25.28 -20.91
C ALA A 19 -18.64 25.07 -20.52
N GLU A 20 -17.72 25.85 -21.09
CA GLU A 20 -16.30 25.86 -20.72
C GLU A 20 -16.09 26.43 -19.31
N ALA A 21 -16.78 27.53 -18.96
CA ALA A 21 -16.72 28.13 -17.63
C ALA A 21 -17.26 27.20 -16.53
N GLU A 22 -18.39 26.51 -16.78
CA GLU A 22 -18.94 25.51 -15.84
C GLU A 22 -18.03 24.28 -15.72
N CYS A 23 -17.46 23.78 -16.83
CA CYS A 23 -16.47 22.69 -16.80
C CYS A 23 -15.21 23.08 -16.02
N LEU A 24 -14.72 24.30 -16.19
CA LEU A 24 -13.52 24.80 -15.52
C LEU A 24 -13.77 24.94 -14.02
N ALA A 25 -14.87 25.55 -13.61
CA ALA A 25 -15.25 25.70 -12.20
C ALA A 25 -15.45 24.36 -11.48
N ASP A 26 -16.05 23.37 -12.15
CA ASP A 26 -16.16 22.01 -11.60
C ASP A 26 -14.80 21.29 -11.57
N SER A 27 -13.91 21.53 -12.55
CA SER A 27 -12.55 20.97 -12.56
C SER A 27 -11.66 21.52 -11.44
N GLU A 28 -11.77 22.81 -11.13
CA GLU A 28 -11.06 23.49 -10.03
C GLU A 28 -11.57 23.04 -8.67
N SER A 29 -12.89 22.93 -8.50
CA SER A 29 -13.51 22.36 -7.29
C SER A 29 -13.09 20.91 -7.07
N ARG A 30 -13.05 20.09 -8.15
CA ARG A 30 -12.54 18.72 -8.10
C ARG A 30 -11.03 18.69 -7.79
N ALA A 31 -10.23 19.63 -8.29
CA ALA A 31 -8.80 19.73 -8.02
C ALA A 31 -8.50 20.07 -6.56
N LEU A 32 -9.14 21.11 -6.02
CA LEU A 32 -9.00 21.50 -4.61
C LEU A 32 -9.47 20.39 -3.67
N ARG A 33 -10.55 19.68 -4.01
CA ARG A 33 -10.99 18.47 -3.27
C ARG A 33 -9.97 17.35 -3.35
N ARG A 34 -9.35 17.09 -4.51
CA ARG A 34 -8.29 16.08 -4.68
C ARG A 34 -7.07 16.42 -3.83
N GLU A 35 -6.65 17.67 -3.81
CA GLU A 35 -5.50 18.14 -3.06
C GLU A 35 -5.72 18.05 -1.55
N ARG A 36 -6.86 18.57 -1.04
CA ARG A 36 -7.25 18.40 0.37
C ARG A 36 -7.42 16.94 0.77
N ASN A 37 -7.91 16.09 -0.14
CA ASN A 37 -7.99 14.65 0.09
C ASN A 37 -6.60 14.00 0.09
N ALA A 38 -5.67 14.42 -0.76
CA ALA A 38 -4.31 13.92 -0.80
C ALA A 38 -3.56 14.25 0.50
N GLN A 39 -3.69 15.48 1.02
CA GLN A 39 -3.12 15.88 2.29
C GLN A 39 -3.69 15.04 3.46
N ARG A 40 -5.02 14.91 3.55
CA ARG A 40 -5.67 14.06 4.56
C ARG A 40 -5.23 12.59 4.47
N ARG A 41 -5.05 12.08 3.26
CA ARG A 41 -4.56 10.71 3.03
C ARG A 41 -3.11 10.54 3.45
N ALA A 42 -2.24 11.49 3.14
CA ALA A 42 -0.84 11.44 3.53
C ALA A 42 -0.66 11.53 5.06
N GLN A 43 -1.55 12.24 5.75
CA GLN A 43 -1.58 12.21 7.23
C GLN A 43 -2.05 10.84 7.73
N TYR A 44 -3.19 10.33 7.23
CA TYR A 44 -3.70 9.02 7.62
C TYR A 44 -2.69 7.89 7.39
N ASP A 45 -1.99 7.89 6.25
CA ASP A 45 -0.97 6.89 5.94
C ASP A 45 0.22 6.98 6.93
N ARG A 46 0.61 8.20 7.34
CA ARG A 46 1.65 8.39 8.37
C ARG A 46 1.20 7.88 9.74
N ASP A 47 -0.04 8.20 10.13
CA ASP A 47 -0.60 7.77 11.41
C ASP A 47 -0.73 6.24 11.48
N LEU A 48 -1.15 5.61 10.39
CA LEU A 48 -1.22 4.15 10.28
C LEU A 48 0.15 3.49 10.40
N VAL A 49 1.17 4.04 9.72
CA VAL A 49 2.55 3.54 9.85
C VAL A 49 3.05 3.65 11.29
N ALA A 50 2.79 4.77 11.96
CA ALA A 50 3.18 4.97 13.35
C ALA A 50 2.50 3.94 14.27
N GLN A 51 1.20 3.73 14.11
CA GLN A 51 0.43 2.75 14.89
C GLN A 51 0.92 1.31 14.64
N MET A 52 1.10 0.91 13.38
CA MET A 52 1.66 -0.40 13.03
C MET A 52 3.07 -0.60 13.59
N THR A 53 3.91 0.44 13.55
CA THR A 53 5.26 0.37 14.11
C THR A 53 5.22 0.13 15.61
N GLY A 54 4.32 0.82 16.33
CA GLY A 54 4.08 0.63 17.75
C GLY A 54 3.62 -0.78 18.07
N GLU A 55 2.61 -1.30 17.35
CA GLU A 55 2.11 -2.65 17.57
C GLU A 55 3.14 -3.74 17.23
N ILE A 56 3.88 -3.60 16.14
CA ILE A 56 4.98 -4.54 15.83
C ILE A 56 6.03 -4.51 16.94
N SER A 57 6.40 -3.34 17.44
CA SER A 57 7.39 -3.22 18.53
C SER A 57 6.86 -3.82 19.84
N ARG A 58 5.55 -3.74 20.09
CA ARG A 58 4.89 -4.37 21.25
C ARG A 58 4.86 -5.89 21.15
N LEU A 59 4.50 -6.42 19.97
CA LEU A 59 4.41 -7.86 19.71
C LEU A 59 5.79 -8.53 19.60
N PHE A 60 6.79 -7.79 19.13
CA PHE A 60 8.14 -8.27 18.85
C PHE A 60 9.19 -7.33 19.47
N PRO A 61 9.34 -7.31 20.80
CA PRO A 61 10.23 -6.39 21.51
C PRO A 61 11.72 -6.55 21.15
N GLY A 62 12.14 -7.71 20.65
CA GLY A 62 13.49 -7.95 20.14
C GLY A 62 13.72 -7.51 18.68
N CYS A 63 12.67 -7.06 17.98
CA CYS A 63 12.79 -6.53 16.62
C CYS A 63 13.49 -5.16 16.64
N PRO A 64 14.52 -4.92 15.80
CA PRO A 64 15.16 -3.62 15.74
C PRO A 64 14.16 -2.50 15.37
N PRO A 65 14.15 -1.34 16.04
CA PRO A 65 13.15 -0.30 15.81
C PRO A 65 13.04 0.16 14.36
N LYS A 66 14.19 0.25 13.66
CA LYS A 66 14.22 0.64 12.25
C LYS A 66 13.60 -0.42 11.34
N VAL A 67 13.71 -1.69 11.72
CA VAL A 67 13.12 -2.82 11.00
C VAL A 67 11.60 -2.83 11.21
N ALA A 68 11.12 -2.65 12.44
CA ALA A 68 9.69 -2.50 12.73
C ALA A 68 9.06 -1.36 11.90
N GLN A 69 9.72 -0.19 11.83
CA GLN A 69 9.30 0.92 10.99
C GLN A 69 9.26 0.52 9.50
N THR A 70 10.29 -0.15 9.00
CA THR A 70 10.37 -0.59 7.60
C THR A 70 9.24 -1.55 7.24
N ILE A 71 8.90 -2.48 8.15
CA ILE A 71 7.80 -3.43 7.98
C ILE A 71 6.46 -2.68 7.94
N ALA A 72 6.24 -1.74 8.86
CA ALA A 72 5.04 -0.91 8.89
C ALA A 72 4.87 -0.08 7.62
N GLU A 73 5.91 0.63 7.18
CA GLU A 73 5.92 1.39 5.94
C GLU A 73 5.64 0.51 4.72
N HIS A 74 6.24 -0.68 4.67
CA HIS A 74 6.03 -1.63 3.58
C HIS A 74 4.60 -2.18 3.56
N THR A 75 4.05 -2.47 4.75
CA THR A 75 2.70 -3.01 4.93
C THR A 75 1.64 -1.97 4.59
N ALA A 76 1.83 -0.72 5.03
CA ALA A 76 0.90 0.39 4.81
C ALA A 76 0.93 0.97 3.38
N ARG A 77 1.99 0.70 2.58
CA ARG A 77 2.13 1.22 1.22
C ARG A 77 0.96 0.76 0.32
N ARG A 78 0.23 1.75 -0.23
CA ARG A 78 -1.03 1.55 -0.95
C ARG A 78 -0.85 0.89 -2.32
N GLY A 79 -1.84 0.07 -2.71
CA GLY A 79 -2.13 -0.21 -4.12
C GLY A 79 -1.57 -1.50 -4.73
N SER A 80 -0.91 -2.38 -3.97
CA SER A 80 -0.34 -3.62 -4.52
C SER A 80 -1.06 -4.91 -4.08
N GLY A 81 -2.24 -4.83 -3.46
CA GLY A 81 -2.93 -6.00 -2.91
C GLY A 81 -2.33 -6.57 -1.61
N ARG A 82 -1.62 -5.76 -0.81
CA ARG A 82 -0.96 -6.16 0.44
C ARG A 82 -1.83 -5.94 1.69
N VAL A 83 -1.47 -6.66 2.76
CA VAL A 83 -2.19 -6.78 4.04
C VAL A 83 -2.62 -5.43 4.65
N GLY A 84 -1.86 -4.34 4.50
CA GLY A 84 -2.18 -3.06 5.16
C GLY A 84 -3.48 -2.36 4.76
N ARG A 85 -4.25 -2.88 3.78
CA ARG A 85 -5.63 -2.42 3.52
C ARG A 85 -6.70 -3.49 3.66
N THR A 86 -6.36 -4.72 4.03
CA THR A 86 -7.38 -5.67 4.49
C THR A 86 -8.02 -5.11 5.77
N ALA A 87 -9.26 -5.52 6.08
CA ALA A 87 -9.87 -5.17 7.36
C ALA A 87 -8.89 -5.50 8.51
N ALA A 88 -8.23 -6.65 8.41
CA ALA A 88 -7.20 -7.13 9.33
C ALA A 88 -5.97 -6.23 9.46
N GLY A 89 -5.42 -5.72 8.35
CA GLY A 89 -4.28 -4.80 8.40
C GLY A 89 -4.66 -3.43 8.94
N GLN A 90 -5.89 -2.96 8.67
CA GLN A 90 -6.38 -1.69 9.21
C GLN A 90 -6.80 -1.77 10.68
N SER A 91 -7.25 -2.95 11.14
CA SER A 91 -7.57 -3.23 12.54
C SER A 91 -6.33 -3.56 13.39
N LEU A 92 -5.14 -3.57 12.78
CA LEU A 92 -3.88 -3.94 13.44
C LEU A 92 -3.95 -5.33 14.05
N GLU A 93 -4.63 -6.27 13.39
CA GLU A 93 -4.75 -7.64 13.86
C GLU A 93 -3.37 -8.29 14.01
N GLU A 94 -3.14 -8.91 15.17
CA GLU A 94 -1.86 -9.52 15.52
C GLU A 94 -1.41 -10.54 14.46
N GLU A 95 -2.32 -11.35 13.93
CA GLU A 95 -2.01 -12.34 12.89
C GLU A 95 -1.52 -11.65 11.60
N ALA A 96 -2.20 -10.58 11.17
CA ALA A 96 -1.83 -9.81 9.99
C ALA A 96 -0.44 -9.16 10.13
N LEU A 97 -0.15 -8.59 11.31
CA LEU A 97 1.16 -8.02 11.63
C LEU A 97 2.24 -9.10 11.71
N THR A 98 1.92 -10.26 12.31
CA THR A 98 2.84 -11.41 12.39
C THR A 98 3.20 -11.91 10.99
N LEU A 99 2.23 -12.04 10.08
CA LEU A 99 2.49 -12.42 8.69
C LEU A 99 3.38 -11.41 7.96
N ALA A 100 3.22 -10.11 8.22
CA ALA A 100 4.09 -9.08 7.65
C ALA A 100 5.53 -9.19 8.17
N VAL A 101 5.70 -9.46 9.46
CA VAL A 101 7.01 -9.70 10.09
C VAL A 101 7.66 -10.96 9.51
N VAL A 102 6.95 -12.08 9.46
CA VAL A 102 7.41 -13.34 8.86
C VAL A 102 7.84 -13.14 7.40
N ALA A 103 7.05 -12.39 6.62
CA ALA A 103 7.41 -12.07 5.25
C ALA A 103 8.72 -11.27 5.18
N HIS A 104 8.91 -10.29 6.05
CA HIS A 104 10.16 -9.51 6.11
C HIS A 104 11.36 -10.38 6.51
N ILE A 105 11.22 -11.21 7.54
CA ILE A 105 12.28 -12.14 7.98
C ILE A 105 12.70 -13.05 6.83
N ARG A 106 11.74 -13.71 6.16
CA ARG A 106 12.02 -14.56 5.00
C ARG A 106 12.82 -13.83 3.91
N HIS A 107 12.54 -12.56 3.67
CA HIS A 107 13.16 -11.83 2.57
C HIS A 107 14.48 -11.16 2.93
N CYS A 108 14.72 -10.87 4.21
CA CYS A 108 15.87 -10.06 4.64
C CYS A 108 16.83 -10.79 5.59
N TYR A 109 16.41 -11.90 6.18
CA TYR A 109 17.14 -12.62 7.23
C TYR A 109 17.38 -14.10 6.90
N THR A 110 17.01 -14.54 5.70
CA THR A 110 17.30 -15.90 5.22
C THR A 110 17.78 -15.86 3.77
N ASN A 111 18.28 -16.99 3.28
CA ASN A 111 18.72 -17.16 1.89
C ASN A 111 17.55 -17.36 0.89
N TYR A 112 16.30 -17.02 1.25
CA TYR A 112 15.12 -17.26 0.41
C TYR A 112 15.27 -16.73 -1.02
N TYR A 113 15.84 -15.52 -1.19
CA TYR A 113 16.08 -14.95 -2.52
C TYR A 113 17.09 -15.77 -3.33
N GLU A 114 18.16 -16.26 -2.70
CA GLU A 114 19.18 -17.08 -3.36
C GLU A 114 18.60 -18.43 -3.80
N LEU A 115 17.75 -19.04 -2.97
CA LEU A 115 17.04 -20.28 -3.31
C LEU A 115 16.15 -20.09 -4.54
N LEU A 116 15.37 -19.01 -4.59
CA LEU A 116 14.53 -18.69 -5.76
C LEU A 116 15.38 -18.45 -7.01
N MET A 117 16.51 -17.74 -6.89
CA MET A 117 17.42 -17.50 -8.00
C MET A 117 18.13 -18.77 -8.48
N SER A 118 18.29 -19.75 -7.59
CA SER A 118 18.86 -21.07 -7.88
C SER A 118 17.83 -22.04 -8.49
N GLY A 119 16.60 -21.58 -8.73
CA GLY A 119 15.55 -22.36 -9.40
C GLY A 119 14.63 -23.15 -8.47
N TYR A 120 14.71 -22.97 -7.16
CA TYR A 120 13.80 -23.64 -6.23
C TYR A 120 12.37 -23.13 -6.42
N GLU A 121 11.41 -24.04 -6.34
CA GLU A 121 10.00 -23.67 -6.29
C GLU A 121 9.68 -22.93 -4.99
N ARG A 122 8.70 -22.01 -5.02
CA ARG A 122 8.39 -21.16 -3.86
C ARG A 122 8.04 -21.96 -2.61
N ARG A 123 7.41 -23.12 -2.77
CA ARG A 123 7.03 -24.00 -1.66
C ARG A 123 8.26 -24.65 -1.04
N GLU A 124 9.17 -25.14 -1.87
CA GLU A 124 10.41 -25.79 -1.43
C GLU A 124 11.33 -24.77 -0.75
N ALA A 125 11.55 -23.62 -1.38
CA ALA A 125 12.33 -22.54 -0.79
C ALA A 125 11.76 -22.05 0.56
N ARG A 126 10.42 -22.08 0.74
CA ARG A 126 9.79 -21.76 2.04
C ARG A 126 9.97 -22.85 3.07
N ALA A 127 9.97 -24.12 2.67
CA ALA A 127 10.21 -25.24 3.57
C ALA A 127 11.65 -25.21 4.09
N GLU A 128 12.62 -24.94 3.22
CA GLU A 128 14.04 -24.91 3.62
C GLU A 128 14.38 -23.82 4.64
N ILE A 129 13.76 -22.65 4.51
CA ILE A 129 14.01 -21.50 5.40
C ILE A 129 13.09 -21.47 6.62
N HIS A 130 12.19 -22.44 6.78
CA HIS A 130 11.15 -22.43 7.82
C HIS A 130 11.76 -22.29 9.23
N ASP A 131 12.68 -23.18 9.58
CA ASP A 131 13.30 -23.17 10.92
C ASP A 131 14.14 -21.93 11.17
N GLU A 132 14.75 -21.34 10.13
CA GLU A 132 15.49 -20.09 10.27
C GLU A 132 14.57 -18.92 10.54
N VAL A 133 13.44 -18.85 9.83
CA VAL A 133 12.41 -17.84 10.08
C VAL A 133 11.87 -17.96 11.50
N ASP A 134 11.51 -19.17 11.95
CA ASP A 134 10.99 -19.40 13.31
C ASP A 134 12.01 -18.99 14.38
N ARG A 135 13.28 -19.34 14.21
CA ARG A 135 14.35 -18.92 15.14
C ARG A 135 14.50 -17.41 15.25
N VAL A 136 14.38 -16.67 14.15
CA VAL A 136 14.43 -15.20 14.18
C VAL A 136 13.17 -14.62 14.80
N LEU A 137 12.00 -15.16 14.43
CA LEU A 137 10.71 -14.72 14.93
C LEU A 137 10.61 -14.90 16.46
N ASP A 138 11.01 -16.06 16.98
CA ASP A 138 11.00 -16.36 18.41
C ASP A 138 11.94 -15.46 19.20
N ARG A 139 13.14 -15.20 18.67
CA ARG A 139 14.09 -14.26 19.28
C ARG A 139 13.53 -12.84 19.35
N TRP A 140 12.77 -12.42 18.34
CA TRP A 140 12.15 -11.11 18.32
C TRP A 140 10.93 -11.04 19.24
N ARG A 141 10.17 -12.14 19.37
CA ARG A 141 9.02 -12.21 20.28
C ARG A 141 9.46 -12.30 21.75
N ASN A 142 10.53 -13.04 22.02
CA ASN A 142 11.05 -13.33 23.35
C ASN A 142 12.56 -13.04 23.41
N PRO A 143 12.97 -11.75 23.43
CA PRO A 143 14.37 -11.41 23.65
C PRO A 143 14.83 -11.85 25.05
N PRO A 144 16.11 -12.21 25.22
CA PRO A 144 16.68 -12.65 26.50
C PRO A 144 16.74 -11.54 27.55
#